data_AF-A0A1F6SA55-F1
#
_entry.id   AF-A0A1F6SA55-F1
#
_cell.length_a   1.000
_cell.length_b   1.000
_cell.length_c   1.000
_cell.angle_alpha   90.00
_cell.angle_beta   90.00
_cell.angle_gamma   90.00
#
_symmetry.space_group_name_H-M   'P 1'
#
loop_
_entity.id
_entity.type
_entity.pdbx_description
1 polymer ?
#
loop_
_entity_poly.entity_id
_entity_poly.type
_entity_poly.pdbx_seq_one_letter_code
_entity_poly.pdbx_strand_id
1 'polypeptide(L)'
;MISWSMNSIFFLIARIVAAVMLFWALEIHPDSYYMFLRWIVFIVAVFTAFKFFKLDKSMWIKVLGCIIFAGIAVLFNPIAHIHLTRTIWSNADMVTAVLFLVSIIIIRK
;
A
#
# COMPACT_ATOMS: atom_id res chain seq x y z
N MET A 1 -16.81 -23.67 4.01
CA MET A 1 -17.54 -22.38 3.94
C MET A 1 -17.23 -21.56 5.20
N ILE A 2 -15.94 -21.25 5.43
CA ILE A 2 -15.40 -20.81 6.72
C ILE A 2 -14.49 -19.58 6.49
N SER A 3 -14.65 -18.53 7.31
CA SER A 3 -13.73 -17.39 7.59
C SER A 3 -13.73 -16.07 6.78
N TRP A 4 -14.71 -15.77 5.91
CA TRP A 4 -14.65 -14.52 5.12
C TRP A 4 -14.75 -13.20 5.90
N SER A 5 -15.22 -13.19 7.15
CA SER A 5 -15.43 -11.98 7.95
C SER A 5 -14.14 -11.44 8.59
N MET A 6 -13.37 -12.31 9.27
CA MET A 6 -12.12 -11.94 9.96
C MET A 6 -11.05 -11.43 8.98
N ASN A 7 -11.02 -11.96 7.76
CA ASN A 7 -10.06 -11.56 6.73
C ASN A 7 -10.26 -10.12 6.23
N SER A 8 -11.48 -9.56 6.31
CA SER A 8 -11.74 -8.17 5.89
C SER A 8 -11.27 -7.13 6.91
N ILE A 9 -11.44 -7.39 8.21
CA ILE A 9 -11.04 -6.42 9.26
C ILE A 9 -9.52 -6.34 9.34
N PHE A 10 -8.84 -7.49 9.29
CA PHE A 10 -7.38 -7.55 9.30
C PHE A 10 -6.78 -6.79 8.10
N PHE A 11 -7.35 -6.98 6.92
CA PHE A 11 -6.89 -6.29 5.71
C PHE A 11 -7.19 -4.78 5.72
N LEU A 12 -8.27 -4.35 6.39
CA LEU A 12 -8.54 -2.94 6.64
C LEU A 12 -7.47 -2.35 7.58
N ILE A 13 -7.21 -3.02 8.71
CA ILE A 13 -6.20 -2.60 9.68
C ILE A 13 -4.82 -2.51 9.02
N ALA A 14 -4.43 -3.51 8.23
CA ALA A 14 -3.13 -3.52 7.55
C ALA A 14 -2.91 -2.29 6.64
N ARG A 15 -3.96 -1.86 5.91
CA ARG A 15 -3.89 -0.65 5.06
C ARG A 15 -3.83 0.64 5.87
N ILE A 16 -4.56 0.71 6.98
CA ILE A 16 -4.49 1.85 7.90
C ILE A 16 -3.10 1.94 8.53
N VAL A 17 -2.55 0.83 9.02
CA VAL A 17 -1.20 0.76 9.59
C VAL A 17 -0.16 1.20 8.56
N ALA A 18 -0.23 0.67 7.33
CA ALA A 18 0.68 1.09 6.25
C ALA A 18 0.59 2.60 5.98
N ALA A 19 -0.63 3.17 5.89
CA ALA A 19 -0.81 4.60 5.67
C ALA A 19 -0.26 5.45 6.83
N VAL A 20 -0.51 5.06 8.09
CA VAL A 20 0.03 5.75 9.27
C VAL A 20 1.55 5.72 9.28
N MET A 21 2.16 4.55 9.00
CA MET A 21 3.62 4.43 8.93
C MET A 21 4.21 5.29 7.80
N LEU A 22 3.55 5.36 6.64
CA LEU A 22 3.97 6.23 5.54
C LEU A 22 3.89 7.72 5.91
N PHE A 23 2.83 8.15 6.61
CA PHE A 23 2.77 9.53 7.12
C PHE A 23 3.83 9.80 8.17
N TRP A 24 4.11 8.84 9.04
CA TRP A 24 5.18 8.98 10.03
C TRP A 24 6.57 9.05 9.37
N ALA A 25 6.74 8.41 8.20
CA ALA A 25 7.98 8.44 7.43
C ALA A 25 8.39 9.83 6.91
N LEU A 26 7.46 10.80 6.92
CA LEU A 26 7.72 12.19 6.53
C LEU A 26 8.74 12.87 7.46
N GLU A 27 8.79 12.47 8.73
CA GLU A 27 9.82 12.88 9.67
C GLU A 27 11.14 12.11 9.45
N ILE A 28 12.24 12.60 10.03
CA ILE A 28 13.54 11.94 9.91
C ILE A 28 13.61 10.75 10.87
N HIS A 29 13.76 9.54 10.30
CA HIS A 29 13.92 8.30 11.03
C HIS A 29 15.26 7.60 10.71
N PRO A 30 15.69 6.61 11.50
CA PRO A 30 16.82 5.75 11.16
C PRO A 30 16.56 4.92 9.91
N ASP A 31 17.62 4.52 9.20
CA ASP A 31 17.51 3.69 7.98
C ASP A 31 16.76 2.36 8.21
N SER A 32 16.87 1.78 9.40
CA SER A 32 16.14 0.57 9.78
C SER A 32 14.61 0.75 9.73
N TYR A 33 14.11 1.96 10.02
CA TYR A 33 12.69 2.29 9.90
C TYR A 33 12.23 2.20 8.44
N TYR A 34 12.98 2.81 7.51
CA TYR A 34 12.63 2.79 6.08
C TYR A 34 12.74 1.39 5.48
N MET A 35 13.69 0.57 5.93
CA MET A 35 13.77 -0.83 5.53
C MET A 35 12.52 -1.61 5.96
N PHE A 36 12.08 -1.45 7.21
CA PHE A 36 10.87 -2.10 7.73
C PHE A 36 9.60 -1.58 7.05
N LEU A 37 9.49 -0.26 6.85
CA LEU A 37 8.40 0.38 6.15
C LEU A 37 8.20 -0.22 4.75
N ARG A 38 9.29 -0.41 3.99
CA ARG A 38 9.23 -1.01 2.66
C ARG A 38 8.63 -2.40 2.68
N TRP A 39 9.02 -3.26 3.62
CA TRP A 39 8.42 -4.59 3.78
C TRP A 39 6.91 -4.52 4.00
N ILE A 40 6.46 -3.67 4.93
CA ILE A 40 5.04 -3.52 5.24
C ILE A 40 4.27 -2.99 4.02
N VAL A 41 4.73 -1.89 3.43
CA VAL A 41 4.09 -1.25 2.28
C VAL A 41 4.05 -2.20 1.08
N PHE A 42 5.15 -2.89 0.80
CA PHE A 42 5.26 -3.88 -0.27
C PHE A 42 4.20 -4.97 -0.14
N ILE A 43 4.15 -5.64 1.02
CA ILE A 43 3.24 -6.76 1.26
C ILE A 43 1.78 -6.29 1.13
N VAL A 44 1.45 -5.17 1.79
CA VAL A 44 0.06 -4.65 1.77
C VAL A 44 -0.32 -4.18 0.37
N ALA A 45 0.61 -3.59 -0.40
CA ALA A 45 0.37 -3.16 -1.78
C ALA A 45 0.09 -4.36 -2.71
N VAL A 46 0.88 -5.44 -2.63
CA VAL A 46 0.66 -6.67 -3.40
C VAL A 46 -0.73 -7.26 -3.13
N PHE A 47 -1.12 -7.37 -1.86
CA PHE A 47 -2.45 -7.85 -1.51
C PHE A 47 -3.57 -6.90 -1.99
N THR A 48 -3.33 -5.59 -1.95
CA THR A 48 -4.30 -4.59 -2.42
C THR A 48 -4.50 -4.65 -3.93
N ALA A 49 -3.41 -4.82 -4.71
CA ALA A 49 -3.47 -5.05 -6.16
C ALA A 49 -4.30 -6.30 -6.49
N PHE A 50 -4.07 -7.40 -5.77
CA PHE A 50 -4.84 -8.63 -5.94
C PHE A 50 -6.33 -8.47 -5.61
N LYS A 51 -6.66 -7.65 -4.60
CA LYS A 51 -8.05 -7.33 -4.28
C LYS A 51 -8.73 -6.51 -5.37
N PHE A 52 -8.03 -5.55 -5.99
CA PHE A 52 -8.54 -4.83 -7.15
C PHE A 52 -8.81 -5.75 -8.34
N PHE A 53 -7.93 -6.71 -8.61
CA PHE A 53 -8.12 -7.70 -9.68
C PHE A 53 -9.39 -8.54 -9.50
N LYS A 54 -9.73 -8.89 -8.23
CA LYS A 54 -10.94 -9.65 -7.89
C LYS A 54 -12.16 -8.80 -7.57
N LEU A 55 -12.07 -7.47 -7.65
CA LEU A 55 -13.15 -6.57 -7.27
C LEU A 55 -14.34 -6.72 -8.23
N ASP A 56 -15.57 -6.80 -7.72
CA ASP A 56 -16.77 -6.87 -8.56
C ASP A 56 -17.28 -5.47 -8.90
N LYS A 57 -16.50 -4.77 -9.74
CA LYS A 57 -16.74 -3.39 -10.22
C LYS A 57 -16.37 -3.29 -11.69
N SER A 58 -16.59 -2.12 -12.29
CA SER A 58 -16.15 -1.80 -13.66
C SER A 58 -14.71 -2.22 -13.93
N MET A 59 -14.47 -2.84 -15.08
CA MET A 59 -13.14 -3.31 -15.50
C MET A 59 -12.08 -2.21 -15.41
N TRP A 60 -12.45 -0.95 -15.71
CA TRP A 60 -11.58 0.21 -15.57
C TRP A 60 -11.04 0.40 -14.14
N ILE A 61 -11.91 0.30 -13.13
CA ILE A 61 -11.52 0.48 -11.72
C ILE A 61 -10.60 -0.67 -11.28
N LYS A 62 -10.89 -1.89 -11.72
CA LYS A 62 -10.10 -3.09 -11.41
C LYS A 62 -8.68 -2.98 -11.97
N VAL A 63 -8.57 -2.66 -13.26
CA VAL A 63 -7.27 -2.57 -13.95
C VAL A 63 -6.45 -1.41 -13.42
N LEU A 64 -7.05 -0.22 -13.28
CA LEU A 64 -6.36 0.96 -12.78
C LEU A 64 -5.84 0.75 -11.35
N GLY A 65 -6.69 0.27 -10.44
CA GLY A 65 -6.28 0.00 -9.06
C GLY A 65 -5.21 -1.08 -8.97
N CYS A 66 -5.29 -2.13 -9.79
CA CYS A 66 -4.26 -3.16 -9.85
C CYS A 66 -2.90 -2.61 -10.30
N ILE A 67 -2.87 -1.78 -11.36
CA ILE A 67 -1.64 -1.19 -11.88
C ILE A 67 -1.03 -0.22 -10.86
N ILE A 68 -1.84 0.64 -10.23
CA ILE A 68 -1.36 1.59 -9.22
C ILE A 68 -0.69 0.85 -8.07
N PHE A 69 -1.36 -0.15 -7.50
CA PHE A 69 -0.80 -0.88 -6.35
C PHE A 69 0.34 -1.83 -6.72
N ALA A 70 0.39 -2.34 -7.95
CA ALA A 70 1.56 -3.04 -8.46
C ALA A 70 2.77 -2.09 -8.58
N GLY A 71 2.55 -0.86 -9.07
CA GLY A 71 3.59 0.18 -9.13
C GLY A 71 4.10 0.56 -7.74
N ILE A 72 3.22 0.70 -6.75
CA ILE A 72 3.61 0.93 -5.35
C ILE A 72 4.45 -0.23 -4.82
N ALA A 73 4.04 -1.48 -5.09
CA ALA A 73 4.83 -2.64 -4.68
C ALA A 73 6.23 -2.64 -5.33
N VAL A 74 6.35 -2.26 -6.61
CA VAL A 74 7.66 -2.13 -7.25
C VAL A 74 8.49 -1.01 -6.60
N LEU A 75 7.88 0.16 -6.37
CA LEU A 75 8.56 1.31 -5.77
C LEU A 75 9.09 1.03 -4.36
N PHE A 76 8.28 0.37 -3.53
CA PHE A 76 8.61 0.04 -2.14
C PHE A 76 9.21 -1.37 -1.99
N ASN A 77 9.70 -1.98 -3.07
CA ASN A 77 10.30 -3.31 -3.01
C ASN A 77 11.51 -3.30 -2.03
N PRO A 78 11.52 -4.14 -0.98
CA PRO A 78 12.60 -4.15 0.00
C PRO A 78 13.91 -4.76 -0.54
N ILE A 79 13.85 -5.55 -1.61
CA ILE A 79 15.01 -6.23 -2.20
C ILE A 79 15.76 -5.30 -3.15
N ALA A 80 15.01 -4.58 -3.99
CA ALA A 80 15.58 -3.67 -4.99
C ALA A 80 15.57 -2.23 -4.47
N HIS A 81 16.74 -1.73 -4.03
CA HIS A 81 16.83 -0.39 -3.49
C HIS A 81 16.90 0.67 -4.61
N ILE A 82 15.80 1.41 -4.82
CA ILE A 82 15.80 2.57 -5.72
C ILE A 82 16.44 3.77 -5.01
N HIS A 83 17.50 4.33 -5.60
CA HIS A 83 18.17 5.52 -5.07
C HIS A 83 17.42 6.78 -5.53
N LEU A 84 16.61 7.36 -4.64
CA LEU A 84 15.93 8.64 -4.85
C LEU A 84 16.36 9.64 -3.78
N THR A 85 16.23 10.93 -4.08
CA THR A 85 16.44 11.99 -3.08
C THR A 85 15.38 11.92 -2.00
N ARG A 86 15.72 12.46 -0.81
CA ARG A 86 14.81 12.47 0.34
C ARG A 86 13.46 13.14 0.04
N THR A 87 13.48 14.23 -0.72
CA THR A 87 12.28 14.96 -1.13
C THR A 87 11.35 14.11 -2.00
N ILE A 88 11.92 13.35 -2.94
CA ILE A 88 11.12 12.46 -3.81
C ILE A 88 10.52 11.32 -2.99
N TRP A 89 11.29 10.72 -2.08
CA TRP A 89 10.78 9.70 -1.16
C TRP A 89 9.64 10.24 -0.28
N SER A 90 9.79 11.42 0.32
CA SER A 90 8.74 12.03 1.14
C SER A 90 7.44 12.25 0.36
N ASN A 91 7.54 12.68 -0.90
CA ASN A 91 6.36 12.84 -1.77
C ASN A 91 5.74 11.49 -2.13
N ALA A 92 6.56 10.48 -2.44
CA ALA A 92 6.11 9.12 -2.71
C ALA A 92 5.40 8.52 -1.49
N ASP A 93 5.94 8.72 -0.28
CA ASP A 93 5.35 8.25 0.97
C ASP A 93 3.97 8.88 1.19
N MET A 94 3.87 10.21 1.04
CA MET A 94 2.61 10.94 1.18
C MET A 94 1.54 10.47 0.18
N VAL A 95 1.89 10.38 -1.11
CA VAL A 95 0.96 9.93 -2.15
C VAL A 95 0.51 8.50 -1.91
N THR A 96 1.44 7.62 -1.53
CA THR A 96 1.16 6.21 -1.25
C THR A 96 0.23 6.05 -0.05
N ALA A 97 0.42 6.85 1.00
CA ALA A 97 -0.45 6.86 2.18
C ALA A 97 -1.90 7.21 1.80
N VAL A 98 -2.08 8.27 1.01
CA VAL A 98 -3.40 8.68 0.52
C VAL A 98 -4.04 7.60 -0.34
N LEU A 99 -3.27 6.97 -1.24
CA LEU A 99 -3.77 5.88 -2.09
C LEU A 99 -4.24 4.68 -1.27
N PHE A 100 -3.52 4.29 -0.21
CA PHE A 100 -4.00 3.25 0.71
C PHE A 100 -5.34 3.62 1.36
N LEU A 101 -5.50 4.85 1.85
CA LEU A 101 -6.76 5.31 2.44
C LEU A 101 -7.91 5.30 1.42
N VAL A 102 -7.67 5.80 0.19
CA VAL A 102 -8.66 5.78 -0.89
C VAL A 102 -9.06 4.34 -1.25
N SER A 103 -8.12 3.40 -1.26
CA SER A 103 -8.41 1.99 -1.52
C SER A 103 -9.37 1.37 -0.50
N ILE A 104 -9.42 1.87 0.75
CA ILE A 104 -10.35 1.39 1.78
C ILE A 104 -11.79 1.68 1.37
N ILE A 105 -12.03 2.85 0.79
CA ILE A 105 -13.35 3.28 0.32
C ILE A 105 -13.76 2.50 -0.92
N ILE A 106 -12.84 2.28 -1.86
CA ILE A 106 -13.14 1.61 -3.14
C ILE A 106 -13.35 0.10 -2.98
N ILE A 107 -12.51 -0.56 -2.17
CA ILE A 107 -12.56 -2.03 -1.94
C ILE A 107 -13.54 -2.37 -0.80
N ARG A 108 -14.41 -1.44 -0.41
CA ARG A 108 -15.38 -1.69 0.65
C ARG A 108 -16.36 -2.77 0.17
N LYS A 109 -16.45 -3.88 0.94
CA LYS A 109 -17.47 -4.92 0.75
C LYS A 109 -18.86 -4.31 0.89
#